data_AF-A0A1A6HM56-F1
#
_entry.id   AF-A0A1A6HM56-F1
#
_cell.length_a   1.000
_cell.length_b   1.000
_cell.length_c   1.000
_cell.angle_alpha   90.00
_cell.angle_beta   90.00
_cell.angle_gamma   90.00
#
_symmetry.space_group_name_H-M   'P 1'
#
loop_
_entity.id
_entity.type
_entity.pdbx_description
1 polymer ?
#
loop_
_entity_poly.entity_id
_entity_poly.type
_entity_poly.pdbx_seq_one_letter_code
_entity_poly.pdbx_strand_id
1 'polypeptide(L)'
;RSVRVPMMNIKFLTTPYFRDEDLSCSVVELKYTGNASALFILPEGGSMQQVEARLQPETLRKWKDSLRPRKIDDLYIPKFSISTDYSLENILPQLGIREVFSTQADLSGITGAKDLRVSKVSQETL
;
A
#
# COMPACT_ATOMS: atom_id res chain seq x y z
N ARG A 1 9.71 -21.58 2.67
CA ARG A 1 9.15 -22.44 1.59
C ARG A 1 9.10 -21.61 0.33
N SER A 2 9.62 -22.11 -0.80
CA SER A 2 9.62 -21.38 -2.07
C SER A 2 8.49 -21.87 -2.99
N VAL A 3 7.98 -20.99 -3.85
CA VAL A 3 6.93 -21.28 -4.85
C VAL A 3 7.37 -20.79 -6.23
N ARG A 4 6.94 -21.48 -7.29
CA ARG A 4 7.20 -21.07 -8.67
C ARG A 4 6.13 -20.08 -9.13
N VAL A 5 6.55 -18.94 -9.65
CA VAL A 5 5.65 -17.88 -10.15
C VAL A 5 6.14 -17.35 -11.50
N PRO A 6 5.25 -16.90 -12.38
CA PRO A 6 5.64 -16.22 -13.62
C PRO A 6 6.26 -14.86 -13.30
N MET A 7 7.48 -14.62 -13.80
CA MET A 7 8.21 -13.37 -13.62
C MET A 7 8.12 -12.50 -14.86
N MET A 8 7.98 -11.19 -14.68
CA MET A 8 8.30 -10.16 -15.66
C MET A 8 9.80 -9.87 -15.58
N ASN A 9 10.44 -9.65 -16.73
CA ASN A 9 11.84 -9.24 -16.83
C ASN A 9 11.93 -8.01 -17.75
N ILE A 10 12.59 -6.96 -17.28
CA ILE A 10 12.85 -5.75 -18.03
C ILE A 10 14.36 -5.51 -18.03
N LYS A 11 14.96 -5.43 -19.21
CA LYS A 11 16.40 -5.24 -19.38
C LYS A 11 16.75 -3.79 -19.67
N PHE A 12 17.92 -3.36 -19.19
CA PHE A 12 18.52 -2.06 -19.46
C PHE A 12 17.57 -0.87 -19.19
N LEU A 13 16.85 -0.95 -18.07
CA LEU A 13 15.86 0.05 -17.67
C LEU A 13 16.54 1.22 -16.95
N THR A 14 16.28 2.45 -17.40
CA THR A 14 16.62 3.65 -16.63
C THR A 14 15.35 4.15 -15.93
N THR A 15 15.28 4.02 -14.61
CA THR A 15 14.09 4.41 -13.83
C THR A 15 14.50 5.00 -12.48
N PRO A 16 13.64 5.78 -11.80
CA PRO A 16 13.97 6.29 -10.48
C PRO A 16 14.18 5.14 -9.48
N TYR A 17 15.31 5.17 -8.79
CA TYR A 17 15.75 4.19 -7.82
C TYR A 17 16.33 4.91 -6.60
N PHE A 18 16.12 4.33 -5.42
CA PHE A 18 16.74 4.75 -4.17
C PHE A 18 17.02 3.53 -3.30
N ARG A 19 18.15 3.54 -2.58
CA ARG A 19 18.43 2.56 -1.52
C ARG A 19 18.37 3.29 -0.19
N ASP A 20 17.42 2.89 0.64
CA ASP A 20 17.30 3.41 2.00
C ASP A 20 18.10 2.50 2.93
N GLU A 21 19.32 2.93 3.28
CA GLU A 21 20.19 2.18 4.20
C GLU A 21 19.61 2.15 5.62
N ASP A 22 18.84 3.18 6.04
CA ASP A 22 18.28 3.27 7.39
C ASP A 22 17.19 2.23 7.64
N LEU A 23 16.42 1.91 6.60
CA LEU A 23 15.34 0.91 6.62
C LEU A 23 15.74 -0.42 5.96
N SER A 24 16.97 -0.50 5.45
CA SER A 24 17.51 -1.67 4.75
C SER A 24 16.55 -2.15 3.66
N CYS A 25 16.23 -1.26 2.72
CA CYS A 25 15.36 -1.58 1.58
C CYS A 25 15.75 -0.84 0.29
N SER A 26 15.47 -1.46 -0.85
CA SER A 26 15.53 -0.82 -2.16
C SER A 26 14.15 -0.34 -2.60
N VAL A 27 14.09 0.83 -3.21
CA VAL A 27 12.86 1.45 -3.71
C VAL A 27 13.00 1.75 -5.20
N VAL A 28 12.05 1.27 -6.01
CA VAL A 28 11.98 1.49 -7.46
C VAL A 28 10.64 2.14 -7.78
N GLU A 29 10.65 3.21 -8.57
CA GLU A 29 9.44 3.77 -9.16
C GLU A 29 9.30 3.32 -10.61
N LEU A 30 8.13 2.79 -10.98
CA LEU A 30 7.76 2.52 -12.37
C LEU A 30 6.57 3.40 -12.76
N LYS A 31 6.76 4.26 -13.77
CA LYS A 31 5.72 5.17 -14.24
C LYS A 31 4.80 4.47 -15.24
N TYR A 32 3.49 4.66 -15.09
CA TYR A 32 2.51 4.28 -16.09
C TYR A 32 2.28 5.42 -17.08
N THR A 33 1.60 5.13 -18.18
CA THR A 33 1.11 6.17 -19.09
C THR A 33 0.17 7.10 -18.33
N GLY A 34 0.40 8.42 -18.45
CA GLY A 34 -0.33 9.44 -17.71
C GLY A 34 0.40 9.86 -16.43
N ASN A 35 -0.35 10.04 -15.34
CA ASN A 35 0.13 10.69 -14.11
C ASN A 35 0.30 9.72 -12.93
N ALA A 36 0.19 8.40 -13.17
CA ALA A 36 0.30 7.38 -12.13
C ALA A 36 1.66 6.70 -12.16
N SER A 37 2.16 6.29 -10.99
CA SER A 37 3.35 5.45 -10.85
C SER A 37 3.15 4.41 -9.75
N ALA A 38 3.80 3.26 -9.92
CA ALA A 38 3.91 2.23 -8.90
C ALA A 38 5.26 2.35 -8.19
N LEU A 39 5.23 2.27 -6.86
CA LEU A 39 6.42 2.21 -6.02
C LEU A 39 6.61 0.77 -5.53
N PHE A 40 7.73 0.15 -5.90
CA PHE A 40 8.11 -1.18 -5.42
C PHE A 40 9.17 -1.03 -4.34
N ILE A 41 8.88 -1.56 -3.15
CA ILE A 41 9.78 -1.54 -1.99
C ILE A 41 10.21 -2.99 -1.75
N LEU A 42 11.52 -3.23 -1.84
CA LEU A 42 12.13 -4.54 -1.62
C LEU A 42 13.01 -4.47 -0.36
N PRO A 43 12.51 -4.95 0.78
CA PRO A 43 13.31 -5.09 2.00
C PRO A 43 14.43 -6.10 1.82
N GLU A 44 15.54 -5.87 2.51
CA GLU A 44 16.59 -6.88 2.69
C GLU A 44 16.08 -8.03 3.59
N GLY A 45 16.85 -9.12 3.64
CA GLY A 45 16.46 -10.33 4.38
C GLY A 45 16.18 -10.03 5.85
N GLY A 46 14.94 -10.24 6.29
CA GLY A 46 14.52 -10.08 7.68
C GLY A 46 14.04 -8.68 8.08
N SER A 47 14.11 -7.66 7.19
CA SER A 47 13.70 -6.29 7.52
C SER A 47 12.24 -5.94 7.20
N MET A 48 11.44 -6.88 6.67
CA MET A 48 10.05 -6.64 6.24
C MET A 48 9.21 -5.93 7.32
N GLN A 49 9.15 -6.47 8.54
CA GLN A 49 8.34 -5.92 9.63
C GLN A 49 8.80 -4.51 10.04
N GLN A 50 10.11 -4.25 10.01
CA GLN A 50 10.66 -2.94 10.32
C GLN A 50 10.27 -1.92 9.25
N VAL A 51 10.34 -2.31 7.98
CA VAL A 51 9.93 -1.45 6.85
C VAL A 51 8.43 -1.14 6.95
N GLU A 52 7.58 -2.14 7.19
CA GLU A 52 6.13 -1.96 7.36
C GLU A 52 5.80 -1.02 8.53
N ALA A 53 6.43 -1.22 9.69
CA ALA A 53 6.19 -0.38 10.88
C ALA A 53 6.63 1.09 10.68
N ARG A 54 7.58 1.34 9.78
CA ARG A 54 8.09 2.68 9.47
C ARG A 54 7.49 3.28 8.21
N LEU A 55 6.53 2.61 7.57
CA LEU A 55 5.85 3.09 6.37
C LEU A 55 4.84 4.19 6.74
N GLN A 56 5.36 5.40 6.93
CA GLN A 56 4.62 6.60 7.30
C GLN A 56 4.71 7.65 6.19
N PRO A 57 3.85 8.68 6.19
CA PRO A 57 3.88 9.75 5.18
C PRO A 57 5.26 10.40 5.00
N GLU A 58 6.02 10.56 6.08
CA GLU A 58 7.36 11.14 6.11
C GLU A 58 8.36 10.25 5.37
N THR A 59 8.27 8.93 5.59
CA THR A 59 9.10 7.93 4.90
C THR A 59 8.80 7.92 3.40
N LEU A 60 7.52 7.94 3.02
CA LEU A 60 7.11 8.03 1.61
C LEU A 60 7.61 9.32 0.96
N ARG A 61 7.57 10.45 1.68
CA ARG A 61 8.10 11.72 1.21
C ARG A 61 9.62 11.67 1.04
N LYS A 62 10.36 11.15 2.03
CA LYS A 62 11.81 10.93 1.96
C LYS A 62 12.17 10.14 0.70
N TRP A 63 11.47 9.03 0.44
CA TRP A 63 11.70 8.21 -0.74
C TRP A 63 11.44 8.98 -2.04
N LYS A 64 10.27 9.65 -2.15
CA LYS A 64 9.95 10.47 -3.33
C LYS A 64 10.99 11.55 -3.61
N ASP A 65 11.51 12.20 -2.57
CA ASP A 65 12.52 13.25 -2.69
C ASP A 65 13.92 12.71 -3.01
N SER A 66 14.19 11.44 -2.67
CA SER A 66 15.51 10.78 -2.83
C SER A 66 15.65 9.95 -4.10
N LEU A 67 14.54 9.57 -4.74
CA LEU A 67 14.55 8.81 -5.99
C LEU A 67 15.32 9.56 -7.08
N ARG A 68 16.28 8.88 -7.72
CA ARG A 68 17.05 9.41 -8.85
C ARG A 68 17.10 8.40 -9.99
N PRO A 69 17.10 8.85 -11.25
CA PRO A 69 17.25 7.94 -12.39
C PRO A 69 18.52 7.10 -12.25
N ARG A 70 18.38 5.77 -12.32
CA ARG A 70 19.49 4.83 -12.30
C ARG A 70 19.30 3.78 -13.39
N LYS A 71 20.40 3.38 -14.03
CA LYS A 71 20.41 2.25 -14.96
C LYS A 71 20.38 0.94 -14.18
N ILE A 72 19.43 0.09 -14.49
CA ILE A 72 19.24 -1.26 -13.95
C ILE A 72 19.35 -2.24 -15.12
N ASP A 73 20.31 -3.16 -15.05
CA ASP A 73 20.57 -4.11 -16.14
C ASP A 73 19.45 -5.14 -16.29
N ASP A 74 18.96 -5.69 -15.18
CA ASP A 74 17.82 -6.61 -15.14
C ASP A 74 16.92 -6.31 -13.94
N LEU A 75 15.65 -5.97 -14.20
CA LEU A 75 14.59 -5.84 -13.18
C LEU A 75 13.62 -7.01 -13.30
N TYR A 76 13.43 -7.73 -12.19
CA TYR A 76 12.52 -8.87 -12.09
C TYR A 76 11.36 -8.55 -11.15
N ILE A 77 10.13 -8.69 -11.63
CA ILE A 77 8.91 -8.43 -10.85
C ILE A 77 7.93 -9.58 -11.09
N PRO A 78 7.37 -10.23 -10.06
CA PRO A 78 6.33 -11.25 -10.24
C PRO A 78 5.13 -10.68 -10.98
N LYS A 79 4.53 -11.45 -11.90
CA LYS A 79 3.19 -11.11 -12.39
C LYS A 79 2.21 -11.35 -11.24
N PHE A 80 1.47 -10.32 -10.85
CA PHE A 80 0.49 -10.41 -9.77
C PHE A 80 -0.91 -10.13 -10.31
N SER A 81 -1.88 -10.87 -9.77
CA SER A 81 -3.31 -10.61 -9.85
C SER A 81 -3.82 -10.93 -8.44
N ILE A 82 -4.28 -9.89 -7.75
CA ILE A 82 -4.63 -9.95 -6.34
C ILE A 82 -6.00 -9.31 -6.21
N SER A 83 -6.98 -10.11 -5.79
CA SER A 83 -8.31 -9.62 -5.45
C SER A 83 -8.52 -9.80 -3.95
N THR A 84 -9.09 -8.79 -3.30
CA THR A 84 -9.40 -8.87 -1.87
C THR A 84 -10.72 -8.23 -1.54
N ASP A 85 -11.47 -8.90 -0.66
CA ASP A 85 -12.70 -8.42 -0.05
C ASP A 85 -12.45 -8.15 1.43
N TYR A 86 -12.71 -6.91 1.87
CA TYR A 86 -12.55 -6.49 3.26
C TYR A 86 -13.90 -6.15 3.89
N SER A 87 -14.22 -6.81 5.01
CA SER A 87 -15.27 -6.41 5.94
C SER A 87 -14.74 -5.32 6.87
N LEU A 88 -14.90 -4.06 6.47
CA LEU A 88 -14.37 -2.91 7.17
C LEU A 88 -15.07 -2.64 8.50
N GLU A 89 -16.30 -3.15 8.69
CA GLU A 89 -17.00 -3.09 9.98
C GLU A 89 -16.21 -3.73 11.15
N ASN A 90 -15.26 -4.62 10.86
CA ASN A 90 -14.40 -5.23 11.87
C ASN A 90 -13.03 -4.53 12.01
N ILE A 91 -12.60 -3.81 10.98
CA ILE A 91 -11.27 -3.18 10.90
C ILE A 91 -11.33 -1.73 11.39
N LEU A 92 -12.30 -0.96 10.93
CA LEU A 92 -12.47 0.46 11.26
C LEU A 92 -12.62 0.71 12.76
N PRO A 93 -13.32 -0.15 13.54
CA PRO A 93 -13.32 -0.04 15.00
C PRO A 93 -11.93 -0.16 15.63
N GLN A 94 -11.04 -0.98 15.09
CA GLN A 94 -9.67 -1.11 15.60
C GLN A 94 -8.85 0.15 15.34
N LEU A 95 -9.19 0.89 14.28
CA LEU A 95 -8.61 2.19 13.91
C LEU A 95 -9.28 3.39 14.62
N GLY A 96 -10.24 3.15 15.52
CA GLY A 96 -10.92 4.18 16.32
C GLY A 96 -12.26 4.66 15.76
N ILE A 97 -12.65 4.23 14.56
CA ILE A 97 -13.95 4.56 13.97
C ILE A 97 -14.97 3.53 14.47
N ARG A 98 -15.58 3.81 15.62
CA ARG A 98 -16.47 2.88 16.34
C ARG A 98 -17.91 3.34 16.41
N GLU A 99 -18.12 4.63 16.67
CA GLU A 99 -19.42 5.18 17.05
C GLU A 99 -20.48 4.94 15.99
N VAL A 100 -20.13 5.11 14.71
CA VAL A 100 -21.00 4.94 13.55
C VAL A 100 -21.62 3.54 13.44
N PHE A 101 -21.00 2.52 14.06
CA PHE A 101 -21.47 1.13 14.10
C PHE A 101 -22.29 0.81 15.35
N SER A 102 -22.35 1.73 16.32
CA SER A 102 -22.94 1.52 17.64
C SER A 102 -24.34 2.14 17.75
N THR A 103 -25.01 1.92 18.88
CA THR A 103 -26.26 2.63 19.21
C THR A 103 -26.07 4.10 19.55
N GLN A 104 -24.82 4.58 19.67
CA GLN A 104 -24.49 5.99 19.91
C GLN A 104 -24.30 6.78 18.60
N ALA A 105 -24.41 6.12 17.44
CA ALA A 105 -24.24 6.76 16.14
C ALA A 105 -25.18 7.96 15.96
N ASP A 106 -24.62 9.13 15.62
CA ASP A 106 -25.41 10.28 15.21
C ASP A 106 -25.34 10.46 13.69
N LEU A 107 -26.32 9.89 13.00
CA LEU A 107 -26.54 10.05 11.55
C LEU A 107 -27.73 10.96 11.24
N SER A 108 -28.09 11.85 12.17
CA SER A 108 -29.23 12.78 12.01
C SER A 108 -29.08 13.76 10.84
N GLY A 109 -27.86 13.99 10.35
CA GLY A 109 -27.62 14.73 9.10
C GLY A 109 -28.22 14.08 7.84
N ILE A 110 -28.59 12.79 7.91
CA ILE A 110 -29.21 12.06 6.79
C ILE A 110 -30.74 12.06 6.91
N THR A 111 -31.29 11.64 8.04
CA THR A 111 -32.74 11.42 8.21
C THR A 111 -33.41 12.30 9.26
N GLY A 112 -32.64 13.10 10.01
CA GLY A 112 -33.13 13.87 11.17
C GLY A 112 -33.37 13.04 12.45
N ALA A 113 -33.37 11.70 12.35
CA ALA A 113 -33.54 10.79 13.48
C ALA A 113 -32.18 10.26 13.97
N LYS A 114 -32.12 9.80 15.23
CA LYS A 114 -30.90 9.28 15.89
C LYS A 114 -30.91 7.76 16.12
N ASP A 115 -31.78 7.05 15.43
CA ASP A 115 -31.95 5.60 15.51
C ASP A 115 -31.29 4.83 14.35
N LEU A 116 -30.54 5.54 13.50
CA LEU A 116 -29.81 4.97 12.37
C LEU A 116 -28.35 4.70 12.72
N ARG A 117 -27.85 3.52 12.34
CA ARG A 117 -26.43 3.14 12.43
C ARG A 117 -25.96 2.39 11.19
N VAL A 118 -24.66 2.36 10.96
CA VAL A 118 -24.07 1.53 9.91
C VAL A 118 -23.93 0.10 10.39
N SER A 119 -24.43 -0.86 9.61
CA SER A 119 -24.36 -2.29 9.92
C SER A 119 -23.23 -3.03 9.21
N LYS A 120 -22.82 -2.58 8.01
CA LYS A 120 -21.81 -3.24 7.18
C LYS A 120 -21.09 -2.22 6.30
N VAL A 121 -19.79 -2.42 6.08
CA VAL A 121 -18.99 -1.67 5.11
C VAL A 121 -18.08 -2.66 4.38
N SER A 122 -18.36 -2.91 3.10
CA SER A 122 -17.55 -3.78 2.25
C SER A 122 -16.67 -2.97 1.31
N GLN A 123 -15.40 -3.35 1.20
CA GLN A 123 -14.49 -2.86 0.16
C GLN A 123 -13.99 -4.03 -0.67
N GLU A 124 -14.20 -3.95 -1.98
CA GLU A 124 -13.74 -4.93 -2.96
C GLU A 124 -12.62 -4.28 -3.79
N THR A 125 -11.54 -5.01 -4.04
CA THR A 125 -10.44 -4.58 -4.92
C THR A 125 -10.17 -5.68 -5.94
N LEU A 126 -10.13 -5.28 -7.22
CA LEU A 126 -9.95 -6.15 -8.39
C LEU A 126 -8.53 -6.10 -8.94
#